data_AF-A0A2U2DFT2-F1
#
_entry.id   AF-A0A2U2DFT2-F1
#
_cell.length_a   1.000
_cell.length_b   1.000
_cell.length_c   1.000
_cell.angle_alpha   90.00
_cell.angle_beta   90.00
_cell.angle_gamma   90.00
#
_symmetry.space_group_name_H-M   'P 1'
#
loop_
_entity.id
_entity.type
_entity.pdbx_description
1 polymer ?
#
loop_
_entity_poly.entity_id
_entity_poly.type
_entity_poly.pdbx_seq_one_letter_code
_entity_poly.pdbx_strand_id
1 'polypeptide(L)'
;MAKTPTKAKLLPDANDIAGQMMIAERVLIVSAPAGPRRRANISFGSEPIELRLADLGDDPEATLEQLRADPFLKIDGRFEERPAEPADLPAGEPAPAT
;
A
#
# COMPACT_ATOMS: atom_id res chain seq x y z
N MET A 1 45.84 -6.03 -38.71
CA MET A 1 45.79 -6.08 -37.23
C MET A 1 45.80 -4.65 -36.72
N ALA A 2 44.65 -4.12 -36.29
CA ALA A 2 44.56 -2.84 -35.58
C ALA A 2 43.32 -2.86 -34.68
N LYS A 3 43.54 -2.54 -33.41
CA LYS A 3 42.61 -2.62 -32.28
C LYS A 3 41.54 -1.53 -32.38
N THR A 4 40.28 -1.88 -32.19
CA THR A 4 39.15 -0.93 -32.04
C THR A 4 38.93 -0.61 -30.56
N PRO A 5 38.66 0.65 -30.19
CA PRO A 5 38.55 1.07 -28.78
C PRO A 5 37.21 0.70 -28.14
N THR A 6 37.27 0.55 -26.82
CA THR A 6 36.20 0.55 -25.83
C THR A 6 34.92 1.28 -26.27
N LYS A 7 33.78 0.57 -26.23
CA LYS A 7 32.50 1.22 -25.93
C LYS A 7 31.90 0.51 -24.74
N ALA A 8 31.96 1.21 -23.62
CA ALA A 8 31.40 0.84 -22.34
C ALA A 8 30.01 0.23 -22.55
N LYS A 9 29.79 -0.91 -21.90
CA LYS A 9 28.48 -1.50 -21.73
C LYS A 9 27.63 -0.42 -21.06
N LEU A 10 26.72 0.15 -21.84
CA LEU A 10 25.71 1.09 -21.42
C LEU A 10 24.98 0.43 -20.24
N LEU A 11 25.29 0.86 -19.00
CA LEU A 11 24.40 0.62 -17.88
C LEU A 11 23.09 1.33 -18.25
N PRO A 12 21.93 0.68 -18.12
CA PRO A 12 20.67 1.38 -18.32
C PRO A 12 20.62 2.55 -17.34
N ASP A 13 20.40 3.73 -17.93
CA ASP A 13 20.19 5.00 -17.27
C ASP A 13 19.12 4.84 -16.18
N ALA A 14 19.44 5.25 -14.96
CA ALA A 14 18.59 5.11 -13.78
C ALA A 14 17.39 6.08 -13.78
N ASN A 15 16.91 6.46 -14.97
CA ASN A 15 15.90 7.51 -15.16
C ASN A 15 14.65 7.03 -15.94
N ASP A 16 14.47 5.70 -16.09
CA ASP A 16 13.28 5.09 -16.71
C ASP A 16 12.30 4.48 -15.68
N ILE A 17 12.38 4.84 -14.41
CA ILE A 17 11.40 4.37 -13.38
C ILE A 17 10.24 5.37 -13.23
N ALA A 18 9.76 5.91 -14.36
CA ALA A 18 8.47 6.59 -14.46
C ALA A 18 7.33 5.62 -14.83
N GLY A 19 7.61 4.32 -14.97
CA GLY A 19 6.63 3.29 -15.31
C GLY A 19 6.21 2.46 -14.10
N GLN A 20 4.97 2.66 -13.62
CA GLN A 20 4.22 1.71 -12.80
C GLN A 20 4.90 1.26 -11.51
N MET A 21 4.98 2.14 -10.50
CA MET A 21 5.19 1.69 -9.13
C MET A 21 3.95 0.89 -8.69
N MET A 22 3.99 -0.43 -8.89
CA MET A 22 3.04 -1.36 -8.28
C MET A 22 3.39 -1.42 -6.79
N ILE A 23 2.51 -0.90 -5.95
CA ILE A 23 2.64 -1.00 -4.50
C ILE A 23 1.95 -2.27 -4.03
N ALA A 24 2.67 -3.10 -3.29
CA ALA A 24 2.07 -4.19 -2.55
C ALA A 24 1.34 -3.60 -1.33
N GLU A 25 0.06 -3.32 -1.48
CA GLU A 25 -0.78 -2.81 -0.41
C GLU A 25 -1.20 -3.96 0.51
N ARG A 26 -0.93 -3.82 1.81
CA ARG A 26 -1.34 -4.80 2.81
C ARG A 26 -2.79 -4.56 3.18
N VAL A 27 -3.66 -5.52 2.82
CA VAL A 27 -5.09 -5.51 3.13
C VAL A 27 -5.39 -6.58 4.17
N LEU A 28 -6.10 -6.18 5.22
CA LEU A 28 -6.51 -7.04 6.32
C LEU A 28 -7.99 -7.34 6.15
N ILE A 29 -8.34 -8.61 6.11
CA ILE A 29 -9.74 -9.05 6.06
C ILE A 29 -10.13 -9.42 7.48
N VAL A 30 -11.01 -8.64 8.10
CA VAL A 30 -11.43 -8.83 9.49
C VAL A 30 -12.91 -9.18 9.55
N SER A 31 -13.23 -10.25 10.26
CA SER A 31 -14.62 -10.68 10.50
C SER A 31 -14.82 -11.13 11.94
N ALA A 32 -16.05 -11.03 12.42
CA ALA A 32 -16.48 -11.46 13.74
C ALA A 32 -17.55 -12.57 13.63
N PRO A 33 -17.18 -13.81 13.26
CA PRO A 33 -18.13 -14.89 13.03
C PRO A 33 -18.87 -15.33 14.31
N ALA A 34 -18.33 -15.03 15.48
CA ALA A 34 -18.95 -15.32 16.77
C ALA A 34 -20.02 -14.28 17.19
N GLY A 35 -20.24 -13.24 16.37
CA GLY A 35 -21.20 -12.16 16.63
C GLY A 35 -20.54 -10.77 16.59
N PRO A 36 -21.35 -9.70 16.60
CA PRO A 36 -20.86 -8.34 16.44
C PRO A 36 -19.86 -7.94 17.53
N ARG A 37 -18.69 -7.44 17.11
CA ARG A 37 -17.57 -7.06 17.98
C ARG A 37 -17.08 -5.66 17.65
N ARG A 38 -16.65 -4.90 18.66
CA ARG A 38 -16.09 -3.57 18.47
C ARG A 38 -14.69 -3.48 19.08
N ARG A 39 -13.67 -3.19 18.28
CA ARG A 39 -12.27 -3.04 18.70
C ARG A 39 -11.57 -1.96 17.89
N ALA A 40 -10.65 -1.25 18.54
CA ALA A 40 -9.96 -0.10 17.95
C ALA A 40 -10.91 0.93 17.30
N ASN A 41 -12.07 1.14 17.94
CA ASN A 41 -13.15 2.00 17.42
C ASN A 41 -13.83 1.53 16.11
N ILE A 42 -13.47 0.35 15.60
CA ILE A 42 -14.07 -0.28 14.41
C ILE A 42 -15.05 -1.36 14.86
N SER A 43 -16.20 -1.44 14.19
CA SER A 43 -17.22 -2.47 14.45
C SER A 43 -17.12 -3.56 13.37
N PHE A 44 -17.07 -4.82 13.80
CA PHE A 44 -16.97 -6.01 12.98
C PHE A 44 -18.22 -6.85 13.14
N GLY A 45 -18.82 -7.27 12.02
CA GLY A 45 -19.95 -8.18 11.99
C GLY A 45 -19.56 -9.58 11.53
N SER A 46 -20.56 -10.41 11.26
CA SER A 46 -20.34 -11.73 10.65
C SER A 46 -19.76 -11.64 9.24
N GLU A 47 -20.05 -10.56 8.52
CA GLU A 47 -19.48 -10.31 7.20
C GLU A 47 -18.04 -9.79 7.32
N PRO A 48 -17.09 -10.34 6.54
CA PRO A 48 -15.72 -9.85 6.50
C PRO A 48 -15.65 -8.47 5.86
N ILE A 49 -14.90 -7.58 6.51
CA ILE A 49 -14.58 -6.26 5.98
C ILE A 49 -13.08 -6.15 5.70
N GLU A 50 -12.75 -5.31 4.73
CA GLU A 50 -11.38 -5.09 4.29
C GLU A 50 -10.86 -3.80 4.89
N LEU A 51 -9.82 -3.90 5.72
CA LEU A 51 -9.15 -2.77 6.34
C LEU A 51 -7.77 -2.60 5.71
N ARG A 52 -7.49 -1.38 5.25
CA ARG A 52 -6.15 -1.01 4.80
C ARG A 52 -5.37 -0.41 5.96
N LEU A 53 -4.06 -0.28 5.80
CA LEU A 53 -3.21 0.41 6.80
C LEU A 53 -3.75 1.81 7.14
N ALA A 54 -4.28 2.54 6.15
CA ALA A 54 -4.88 3.87 6.36
C ALA A 54 -6.14 3.84 7.24
N ASP A 55 -6.92 2.75 7.23
CA ASP A 55 -8.12 2.61 8.06
C ASP A 55 -7.80 2.29 9.52
N LEU A 56 -6.57 1.84 9.83
CA LEU A 56 -6.14 1.51 11.18
C LEU A 56 -5.73 2.75 12.00
N GLY A 57 -5.69 3.92 11.37
CA GLY A 57 -5.35 5.21 11.97
C GLY A 57 -3.84 5.49 12.02
N ASP A 58 -3.46 6.42 12.92
CA ASP A 58 -2.08 6.90 13.09
C ASP A 58 -1.09 5.79 13.48
N ASP A 59 -1.55 4.80 14.26
CA ASP A 59 -0.71 3.72 14.78
C ASP A 59 -1.26 2.35 14.35
N PRO A 60 -1.00 1.95 13.09
CA PRO A 60 -1.58 0.75 12.51
C PRO A 60 -1.11 -0.54 13.19
N GLU A 61 0.11 -0.56 13.71
CA GLU A 61 0.67 -1.71 14.42
C GLU A 61 -0.02 -1.91 15.77
N ALA A 62 -0.16 -0.86 16.59
CA ALA A 62 -0.89 -0.94 17.85
C ALA A 62 -2.37 -1.32 17.65
N THR A 63 -3.01 -0.77 16.61
CA THR A 63 -4.38 -1.16 16.23
C THR A 63 -4.46 -2.63 15.83
N LEU A 64 -3.53 -3.11 15.00
CA LEU A 64 -3.48 -4.52 14.60
C LEU A 64 -3.28 -5.45 15.81
N GLU A 65 -2.41 -5.09 16.74
CA GLU A 65 -2.21 -5.86 17.98
C GLU A 65 -3.49 -5.93 18.82
N GLN A 66 -4.22 -4.83 18.96
CA GLN A 66 -5.52 -4.83 19.66
C GLN A 66 -6.56 -5.71 18.97
N LEU A 67 -6.58 -5.74 17.64
CA LEU A 67 -7.45 -6.63 16.88
C LEU A 67 -7.06 -8.09 17.10
N ARG A 68 -5.77 -8.42 17.04
CA ARG A 68 -5.24 -9.77 17.26
C ARG A 68 -5.43 -10.27 18.69
N ALA A 69 -5.50 -9.35 19.66
CA ALA A 69 -5.79 -9.68 21.04
C ALA A 69 -7.25 -10.14 21.27
N ASP A 70 -8.15 -9.93 20.30
CA ASP A 70 -9.53 -10.43 20.40
C ASP A 70 -9.64 -11.86 19.82
N PRO A 71 -9.88 -12.88 20.66
CA PRO A 71 -9.93 -14.27 20.20
C PRO A 71 -11.18 -14.60 19.39
N PHE A 72 -12.15 -13.68 19.30
CA PHE A 72 -13.38 -13.86 18.54
C PHE A 72 -13.35 -13.17 17.17
N LEU A 73 -12.30 -12.39 16.89
CA LEU A 73 -12.03 -11.84 15.57
C LEU A 73 -11.21 -12.83 14.76
N LYS A 74 -11.62 -13.03 13.50
CA LYS A 74 -10.78 -13.64 12.48
C LYS A 74 -10.13 -12.53 11.68
N ILE A 75 -8.81 -12.57 11.58
CA ILE A 75 -8.00 -11.61 10.83
C ILE A 75 -7.19 -12.40 9.81
N ASP A 76 -7.48 -12.15 8.55
CA ASP A 76 -6.71 -12.67 7.41
C ASP A 76 -5.90 -11.52 6.79
N GLY A 77 -4.76 -11.82 6.19
CA GLY A 77 -3.85 -10.81 5.64
C GLY A 77 -3.46 -11.16 4.23
N ARG A 78 -3.77 -10.28 3.28
CA ARG A 78 -3.36 -10.41 1.89
C ARG A 78 -2.59 -9.20 1.40
N PHE A 79 -1.70 -9.43 0.45
CA PHE A 79 -1.00 -8.37 -0.27
C PHE A 79 -1.63 -8.27 -1.64
N GLU A 80 -2.11 -7.08 -1.98
CA GLU A 80 -2.67 -6.79 -3.29
C GLU A 80 -1.74 -5.83 -4.03
N GLU A 81 -1.35 -6.21 -5.24
CA GLU A 81 -0.56 -5.38 -6.13
C GLU A 81 -1.52 -4.38 -6.80
N ARG A 82 -1.54 -3.14 -6.32
CA ARG A 82 -2.28 -2.05 -6.99
C ARG A 82 -1.27 -1.12 -7.67
N PRO A 83 -1.56 -0.60 -8.87
CA PRO A 83 -0.85 0.58 -9.35
C PRO A 83 -0.98 1.66 -8.28
N ALA A 84 0.14 2.20 -7.78
CA ALA A 84 0.09 3.36 -6.91
C ALA A 84 -0.70 4.42 -7.67
N GLU A 85 -1.90 4.76 -7.20
CA GLU A 85 -2.61 5.92 -7.74
C GLU A 85 -1.62 7.07 -7.61
N PRO A 86 -1.31 7.77 -8.72
CA PRO A 86 -0.39 8.88 -8.66
C PRO A 86 -1.02 9.86 -7.68
N ALA A 87 -0.42 9.99 -6.49
CA ALA A 87 -0.73 11.03 -5.54
C ALA A 87 -0.86 12.32 -6.36
N ASP A 88 -2.05 12.91 -6.31
CA ASP A 88 -2.43 14.17 -6.93
C ASP A 88 -1.20 15.06 -7.11
N LEU A 89 -0.60 15.01 -8.31
CA LEU A 89 0.40 15.99 -8.69
C LEU A 89 -0.38 17.30 -8.63
N PRO A 90 0.04 18.30 -7.83
CA PRO A 90 -0.66 19.58 -7.82
C PRO A 90 -0.74 20.02 -9.27
N ALA A 91 -1.98 20.15 -9.76
CA ALA A 91 -2.27 20.58 -11.12
C ALA A 91 -1.36 21.76 -11.43
N GLY A 92 -0.58 21.62 -12.51
CA GLY A 92 0.56 22.46 -12.82
C GLY A 92 0.32 23.92 -12.48
N GLU A 93 1.24 24.45 -11.68
CA GLU A 93 1.43 25.88 -11.50
C GLU A 93 1.32 26.55 -12.88
N PRO A 94 0.33 27.42 -13.15
CA PRO A 94 0.31 28.15 -14.40
C PRO A 94 1.54 29.05 -14.36
N ALA A 95 2.47 28.80 -15.28
CA ALA A 95 3.64 29.64 -15.49
C ALA A 95 3.21 31.12 -15.51
N PRO A 96 3.92 32.02 -14.79
CA PRO A 96 3.58 33.43 -14.83
C PRO A 96 3.71 33.93 -16.26
N ALA A 97 2.59 34.36 -16.84
CA ALA A 97 2.57 35.05 -18.12
C ALA A 97 3.42 36.32 -17.97
N THR A 98 4.48 36.40 -18.78
CA THR A 98 5.32 37.59 -18.96
C THR A 98 4.55 38.67 -19.70
#